data_AF-A0A0L1KNT0-F1
#
_entry.id   AF-A0A0L1KNT0-F1
#
_cell.length_a   1.000
_cell.length_b   1.000
_cell.length_c   1.000
_cell.angle_alpha   90.00
_cell.angle_beta   90.00
_cell.angle_gamma   90.00
#
_symmetry.space_group_name_H-M   'P 1'
#
loop_
_entity.id
_entity.type
_entity.pdbx_description
1 polymer ?
#
loop_
_entity_poly.entity_id
_entity_poly.type
_entity_poly.pdbx_seq_one_letter_code
_entity_poly.pdbx_strand_id
1 'polypeptide(L)'
;MRLAHMINAKSREHAHTCRKARAIFKLRYKEEEDQFSGSVVLTQLPCNIKYLHLSFNQFSGSLDLTRLPPNILQLHPYNNSFSGTVNLSQLPQEFYNLDLSDNELSGEVFISEDLFDIVQAEHTKLIKRHLG
;
A
#
# COMPACT_ATOMS: atom_id res chain seq x y z
N MET A 1 19.20 5.01 33.85
CA MET A 1 18.04 4.08 33.94
C MET A 1 16.70 4.66 33.41
N ARG A 2 16.68 5.74 32.61
CA ARG A 2 15.45 6.33 32.04
C ARG A 2 15.33 6.28 30.51
N LEU A 3 16.42 5.99 29.78
CA LEU A 3 16.42 5.99 28.31
C LEU A 3 15.77 4.73 27.70
N ALA A 4 15.99 3.55 28.31
CA ALA A 4 15.42 2.29 27.82
C ALA A 4 13.90 2.19 27.99
N HIS A 5 13.32 2.91 28.95
CA HIS A 5 11.86 2.92 29.17
C HIS A 5 11.11 3.77 28.13
N MET A 6 11.73 4.84 27.61
CA MET A 6 11.13 5.72 26.58
C MET A 6 11.10 5.08 25.19
N ILE A 7 12.10 4.25 24.85
CA ILE A 7 12.15 3.51 23.58
C ILE A 7 11.03 2.46 23.53
N ASN A 8 10.78 1.79 24.65
CA ASN A 8 9.72 0.78 24.79
C ASN A 8 8.30 1.37 24.86
N ALA A 9 8.13 2.63 25.25
CA ALA A 9 6.82 3.29 25.26
C ALA A 9 6.41 3.72 23.84
N LYS A 10 7.34 4.29 23.06
CA LYS A 10 7.09 4.64 21.64
C LYS A 10 6.79 3.42 20.78
N SER A 11 7.48 2.30 21.00
CA SER A 11 7.21 1.01 20.36
C SER A 11 5.82 0.46 20.73
N ARG A 12 5.43 0.54 22.02
CA ARG A 12 4.11 0.09 22.47
C ARG A 12 2.97 0.96 21.97
N GLU A 13 3.17 2.27 21.83
CA GLU A 13 2.19 3.21 21.31
C GLU A 13 2.02 3.08 19.77
N HIS A 14 3.12 2.83 19.03
CA HIS A 14 3.06 2.40 17.63
C HIS A 14 2.34 1.06 17.48
N ALA A 15 2.70 0.05 18.27
CA ALA A 15 2.06 -1.26 18.24
C ALA A 15 0.59 -1.21 18.67
N HIS A 16 0.20 -0.30 19.56
CA HIS A 16 -1.19 -0.09 19.96
C HIS A 16 -1.99 0.63 18.87
N THR A 17 -1.37 1.57 18.15
CA THR A 17 -1.94 2.21 16.96
C THR A 17 -2.14 1.20 15.82
N CYS A 18 -1.17 0.30 15.58
CA CYS A 18 -1.31 -0.85 14.68
C CYS A 18 -2.40 -1.84 15.14
N ARG A 19 -2.57 -2.06 16.45
CA ARG A 19 -3.65 -2.93 16.99
C ARG A 19 -5.04 -2.30 16.86
N LYS A 20 -5.18 -0.98 16.81
CA LYS A 20 -6.47 -0.33 16.48
C LYS A 20 -6.82 -0.39 14.99
N ALA A 21 -5.85 -0.64 14.11
CA ALA A 21 -6.07 -0.95 12.69
C ALA A 21 -6.51 -2.41 12.44
N ARG A 22 -6.70 -3.22 13.50
CA ARG A 22 -6.98 -4.68 13.46
C ARG A 22 -8.42 -5.04 13.02
N ALA A 23 -9.08 -4.17 12.26
CA ALA A 23 -10.39 -4.43 11.65
C ALA A 23 -10.40 -4.40 10.11
N ILE A 24 -9.26 -4.19 9.42
CA ILE A 24 -9.26 -4.03 7.94
C ILE A 24 -8.35 -5.03 7.24
N PHE A 25 -7.38 -5.61 7.94
CA PHE A 25 -6.34 -6.38 7.31
C PHE A 25 -6.13 -7.69 8.07
N LYS A 26 -6.17 -8.82 7.36
CA LYS A 26 -5.86 -10.16 7.87
C LYS A 26 -4.35 -10.29 8.14
N LEU A 27 -3.76 -9.34 8.84
CA LEU A 27 -2.31 -9.24 9.01
C LEU A 27 -1.82 -10.26 10.01
N ARG A 28 -0.71 -10.90 9.65
CA ARG A 28 0.13 -11.64 10.58
C ARG A 28 1.41 -10.85 10.75
N TYR A 29 1.69 -10.45 11.99
CA TYR A 29 2.98 -9.86 12.34
C TYR A 29 3.96 -11.01 12.61
N LYS A 30 5.15 -10.95 12.00
CA LYS A 30 6.23 -11.92 12.21
C LYS A 30 7.32 -11.25 13.05
N GLU A 31 7.40 -11.63 14.32
CA GLU A 31 8.31 -11.02 15.31
C GLU A 31 9.79 -11.15 14.93
N GLU A 32 10.18 -12.19 14.19
CA GLU A 32 11.58 -12.45 13.82
C GLU A 32 12.11 -11.52 12.72
N GLU A 33 11.24 -10.86 11.96
CA GLU A 33 11.63 -10.06 10.78
C GLU A 33 11.09 -8.61 10.83
N ASP A 34 10.39 -8.22 11.90
CA ASP A 34 9.73 -6.91 12.01
C ASP A 34 8.83 -6.55 10.81
N GLN A 35 8.33 -7.56 10.11
CA GLN A 35 7.56 -7.44 8.88
C GLN A 35 6.12 -7.94 9.05
N PHE A 36 5.20 -7.26 8.38
CA PHE A 36 3.82 -7.71 8.25
C PHE A 36 3.65 -8.57 7.01
N SER A 37 2.77 -9.57 7.10
CA SER A 37 2.44 -10.45 5.97
C SER A 37 0.93 -10.67 5.84
N GLY A 38 0.53 -11.25 4.71
CA GLY A 38 -0.86 -11.55 4.37
C GLY A 38 -1.44 -10.57 3.35
N SER A 39 -2.74 -10.69 3.10
CA SER A 39 -3.41 -9.84 2.11
C SER A 39 -3.99 -8.56 2.69
N VAL A 40 -4.09 -7.56 1.82
CA VAL A 40 -4.52 -6.20 2.14
C VAL A 40 -5.86 -5.92 1.46
N VAL A 41 -6.90 -5.62 2.23
CA VAL A 41 -8.24 -5.26 1.73
C VAL A 41 -8.39 -3.73 1.72
N LEU A 42 -7.94 -3.09 0.64
CA LEU A 42 -7.96 -1.62 0.50
C LEU A 42 -9.38 -1.04 0.45
N THR A 43 -10.36 -1.83 0.02
CA THR A 43 -11.74 -1.41 -0.21
C THR A 43 -12.53 -1.14 1.08
N GLN A 44 -11.93 -1.40 2.24
CA GLN A 44 -12.53 -1.22 3.57
C GLN A 44 -11.76 -0.19 4.41
N LEU A 45 -10.88 0.59 3.77
CA LEU A 45 -10.15 1.68 4.43
C LEU A 45 -11.09 2.81 4.90
N PRO A 46 -10.82 3.43 6.06
CA PRO A 46 -11.53 4.61 6.53
C PRO A 46 -11.49 5.73 5.50
N CYS A 47 -12.61 6.42 5.33
CA CYS A 47 -12.78 7.47 4.33
C CYS A 47 -11.88 8.71 4.54
N ASN A 48 -11.30 8.86 5.74
CA ASN A 48 -10.45 9.98 6.11
C ASN A 48 -8.95 9.74 5.90
N ILE A 49 -8.55 8.56 5.41
CA ILE A 49 -7.15 8.27 5.12
C ILE A 49 -6.70 9.10 3.92
N LYS A 50 -5.57 9.80 4.10
CA LYS A 50 -4.90 10.58 3.05
C LYS A 50 -3.62 9.94 2.53
N TYR A 51 -2.88 9.27 3.42
CA TYR A 51 -1.58 8.68 3.13
C TYR A 51 -1.57 7.24 3.65
N LEU A 52 -1.17 6.29 2.81
CA LEU A 52 -1.04 4.89 3.20
C LEU A 52 0.31 4.33 2.76
N HIS A 53 1.14 3.98 3.74
CA HIS A 53 2.45 3.35 3.53
C HIS A 53 2.38 1.88 3.95
N LEU A 54 2.61 0.99 2.99
CA LEU A 54 2.63 -0.46 3.17
C LEU A 54 3.98 -1.07 2.78
N SER A 55 4.94 -0.24 2.38
CA SER A 55 6.19 -0.69 1.77
C SER A 55 7.11 -1.44 2.74
N PHE A 56 8.04 -2.21 2.17
CA PHE A 56 9.01 -3.02 2.91
C PHE A 56 8.35 -4.04 3.85
N ASN A 57 7.38 -4.77 3.33
CA ASN A 57 6.68 -5.83 4.05
C ASN A 57 6.60 -7.11 3.19
N GLN A 58 5.92 -8.13 3.71
CA GLN A 58 5.65 -9.39 3.03
C GLN A 58 4.17 -9.52 2.70
N PHE A 59 3.51 -8.42 2.36
CA PHE A 59 2.13 -8.48 1.91
C PHE A 59 2.03 -9.17 0.56
N SER A 60 0.93 -9.89 0.35
CA SER A 60 0.74 -10.68 -0.86
C SER A 60 -0.72 -10.73 -1.29
N GLY A 61 -0.97 -11.30 -2.47
CA GLY A 61 -2.29 -11.32 -3.10
C GLY A 61 -2.52 -10.10 -3.99
N SER A 62 -3.76 -9.90 -4.41
CA SER A 62 -4.13 -8.84 -5.35
C SER A 62 -4.37 -7.49 -4.67
N LEU A 63 -4.17 -6.41 -5.43
CA LEU A 63 -4.49 -5.04 -5.03
C LEU A 63 -5.76 -4.56 -5.75
N ASP A 64 -6.86 -4.45 -5.02
CA ASP A 64 -8.08 -3.80 -5.50
C ASP A 64 -7.99 -2.28 -5.29
N LEU A 65 -7.58 -1.56 -6.35
CA LEU A 65 -7.47 -0.11 -6.39
C LEU A 65 -8.77 0.58 -6.83
N THR A 66 -9.86 -0.17 -7.05
CA THR A 66 -11.09 0.38 -7.64
C THR A 66 -11.98 1.12 -6.66
N ARG A 67 -11.72 0.97 -5.35
CA ARG A 67 -12.53 1.56 -4.26
C ARG A 67 -11.66 2.13 -3.16
N LEU A 68 -10.67 2.94 -3.55
CA LEU A 68 -9.87 3.68 -2.59
C LEU A 68 -10.72 4.78 -1.90
N PRO A 69 -10.37 5.18 -0.66
CA PRO A 69 -11.00 6.32 -0.01
C PRO A 69 -10.95 7.58 -0.89
N PRO A 70 -12.01 8.39 -0.95
CA PRO A 70 -12.05 9.55 -1.86
C PRO A 70 -10.99 10.61 -1.56
N ASN A 71 -10.51 10.67 -0.31
CA ASN A 71 -9.49 11.64 0.13
C ASN A 71 -8.07 11.06 0.16
N ILE A 72 -7.86 9.83 -0.30
CA ILE A 72 -6.49 9.31 -0.39
C ILE A 72 -5.74 10.10 -1.45
N LEU A 73 -4.53 10.50 -1.13
CA LEU A 73 -3.65 11.29 -1.99
C LEU A 73 -2.45 10.48 -2.45
N GLN A 74 -2.03 9.49 -1.65
CA GLN A 74 -0.83 8.71 -1.86
C GLN A 74 -0.93 7.29 -1.29
N LEU A 75 -0.44 6.31 -2.04
CA LEU A 75 -0.40 4.90 -1.67
C LEU A 75 0.94 4.28 -2.07
N HIS A 76 1.68 3.75 -1.09
CA HIS A 76 3.01 3.14 -1.29
C HIS A 76 3.04 1.66 -0.88
N PRO A 77 2.66 0.73 -1.78
CA PRO A 77 2.76 -0.71 -1.59
C PRO A 77 4.07 -1.34 -2.10
N TYR A 78 5.03 -0.55 -2.57
CA TYR A 78 6.28 -1.07 -3.13
C TYR A 78 7.07 -1.97 -2.19
N ASN A 79 7.91 -2.84 -2.74
CA ASN A 79 8.73 -3.80 -2.01
C ASN A 79 7.89 -4.72 -1.10
N ASN A 80 7.01 -5.49 -1.76
CA ASN A 80 6.13 -6.51 -1.20
C ASN A 80 6.03 -7.67 -2.21
N SER A 81 5.11 -8.61 -1.98
CA SER A 81 4.82 -9.73 -2.88
C SER A 81 3.39 -9.65 -3.44
N PHE A 82 2.87 -8.44 -3.70
CA PHE A 82 1.58 -8.29 -4.36
C PHE A 82 1.66 -8.81 -5.80
N SER A 83 0.61 -9.49 -6.26
CA SER A 83 0.60 -10.18 -7.56
C SER A 83 -0.73 -10.04 -8.29
N GLY A 84 -0.74 -10.43 -9.57
CA GLY A 84 -1.89 -10.29 -10.46
C GLY A 84 -1.93 -8.95 -11.18
N THR A 85 -3.11 -8.59 -11.69
CA THR A 85 -3.34 -7.34 -12.42
C THR A 85 -3.88 -6.24 -11.50
N VAL A 86 -3.76 -4.99 -11.95
CA VAL A 86 -4.35 -3.82 -11.26
C VAL A 86 -5.18 -2.99 -12.22
N ASN A 87 -6.20 -2.33 -11.70
CA ASN A 87 -7.04 -1.39 -12.45
C ASN A 87 -6.88 0.01 -11.87
N LEU A 88 -6.42 0.95 -12.70
CA LEU A 88 -6.15 2.34 -12.32
C LEU A 88 -7.27 3.31 -12.71
N SER A 89 -8.38 2.82 -13.28
CA SER A 89 -9.44 3.68 -13.83
C SER A 89 -10.28 4.43 -12.78
N GLN A 90 -10.10 4.14 -11.49
CA GLN A 90 -10.87 4.71 -10.37
C GLN A 90 -9.97 5.36 -9.31
N LEU A 91 -8.75 5.75 -9.68
CA LEU A 91 -7.92 6.54 -8.77
C LEU A 91 -8.61 7.88 -8.44
N PRO A 92 -8.56 8.35 -7.19
CA PRO A 92 -9.18 9.63 -6.81
C PRO A 92 -8.59 10.82 -7.58
N GLN A 93 -9.38 11.88 -7.74
CA GLN A 93 -8.99 13.06 -8.51
C GLN A 93 -7.75 13.78 -7.96
N GLU A 94 -7.60 13.86 -6.63
CA GLU A 94 -6.46 14.53 -5.98
C GLU A 94 -5.25 13.60 -5.75
N PHE A 95 -5.31 12.38 -6.30
CA PHE A 95 -4.27 11.39 -6.12
C PHE A 95 -3.02 11.75 -6.91
N TYR A 96 -1.88 11.86 -6.24
CA TYR A 96 -0.67 12.41 -6.86
C TYR A 96 0.55 11.49 -6.77
N ASN A 97 0.44 10.32 -6.12
CA ASN A 97 1.57 9.39 -6.04
C ASN A 97 1.14 7.94 -5.77
N LEU A 98 1.56 7.02 -6.65
CA LEU A 98 1.38 5.59 -6.54
C LEU A 98 2.67 4.86 -6.88
N ASP A 99 3.21 4.12 -5.93
CA ASP A 99 4.42 3.33 -6.16
C ASP A 99 4.14 1.83 -6.01
N LEU A 100 4.00 1.16 -7.15
CA LEU A 100 3.77 -0.28 -7.28
C LEU A 100 5.06 -1.08 -7.44
N SER A 101 6.23 -0.43 -7.36
CA SER A 101 7.51 -1.03 -7.71
C SER A 101 7.86 -2.22 -6.82
N ASP A 102 8.77 -3.07 -7.29
CA ASP A 102 9.27 -4.22 -6.53
C ASP A 102 8.13 -5.11 -5.98
N ASN A 103 7.28 -5.58 -6.90
CA ASN A 103 6.18 -6.50 -6.65
C ASN A 103 6.04 -7.49 -7.82
N GLU A 104 5.21 -8.52 -7.65
CA GLU A 104 4.93 -9.54 -8.66
C GLU A 104 3.72 -9.19 -9.55
N LEU A 105 3.36 -7.90 -9.62
CA LEU A 105 2.26 -7.39 -10.44
C LEU A 105 2.57 -7.56 -11.93
N SER A 106 1.55 -7.82 -12.72
CA SER A 106 1.66 -8.13 -14.15
C SER A 106 0.44 -7.70 -14.95
N GLY A 107 0.56 -7.71 -16.28
CA GLY A 107 -0.52 -7.34 -17.19
C GLY A 107 -0.41 -5.90 -17.68
N GLU A 108 -1.44 -5.43 -18.37
CA GLU A 108 -1.46 -4.08 -18.94
C GLU A 108 -2.23 -3.12 -18.04
N VAL A 109 -1.71 -1.91 -17.91
CA VAL A 109 -2.39 -0.80 -17.24
C VAL A 109 -2.47 0.37 -18.21
N PHE A 110 -3.69 0.88 -18.39
CA PHE A 110 -3.94 2.06 -19.20
C PHE A 110 -3.93 3.27 -18.27
N ILE A 111 -3.08 4.25 -18.59
CA ILE A 111 -2.80 5.41 -17.75
C ILE A 111 -2.97 6.66 -18.60
N SER A 112 -3.74 7.64 -18.12
CA SER A 112 -3.84 8.95 -18.76
C SER A 112 -2.51 9.71 -18.63
N GLU A 113 -2.23 10.63 -19.53
CA GLU A 113 -1.00 11.45 -19.51
C GLU A 113 -0.69 12.04 -18.13
N ASP A 114 -1.70 12.65 -17.49
CA ASP A 114 -1.55 13.29 -16.16
C ASP A 114 -1.12 12.33 -15.04
N LEU A 115 -1.41 11.02 -15.20
CA LEU A 115 -1.10 10.00 -14.21
C LEU A 115 0.19 9.22 -14.55
N PHE A 116 0.77 9.44 -15.73
CA PHE A 116 1.86 8.59 -16.21
C PHE A 116 3.10 8.71 -15.32
N ASP A 117 3.47 9.92 -14.91
CA ASP A 117 4.67 10.15 -14.08
C ASP A 117 4.44 9.82 -12.61
N ILE A 118 3.19 9.85 -12.13
CA ILE A 118 2.90 9.59 -10.71
C ILE A 118 2.77 8.10 -10.38
N VAL A 119 2.62 7.23 -11.39
CA VAL A 119 2.51 5.78 -11.23
C VAL A 119 3.87 5.14 -11.53
N GLN A 120 4.58 4.76 -10.47
CA GLN A 120 5.81 3.99 -10.53
C GLN A 120 5.49 2.49 -10.51
N ALA A 121 6.20 1.73 -11.33
CA ALA A 121 5.99 0.28 -11.49
C ALA A 121 7.31 -0.43 -11.82
N GLU A 122 8.43 0.11 -11.35
CA GLU A 122 9.77 -0.44 -11.60
C GLU A 122 9.87 -1.86 -11.01
N HIS A 123 10.62 -2.74 -11.67
CA HIS A 123 10.77 -4.14 -11.25
C HIS A 123 9.46 -4.91 -11.05
N THR A 124 8.39 -4.52 -11.76
CA THR A 124 7.18 -5.33 -11.95
C THR A 124 7.14 -5.92 -13.36
N LYS A 125 6.12 -6.72 -13.66
CA LYS A 125 5.79 -7.17 -15.02
C LYS A 125 4.62 -6.37 -15.62
N LEU A 126 4.31 -5.20 -15.06
CA LEU A 126 3.26 -4.32 -15.59
C LEU A 126 3.74 -3.63 -16.87
N ILE A 127 2.87 -3.57 -17.86
CA ILE A 127 3.08 -2.84 -19.10
C ILE A 127 2.22 -1.59 -19.05
N LYS A 128 2.86 -0.42 -18.90
CA LYS A 128 2.18 0.87 -18.95
C LYS A 128 1.81 1.20 -20.39
N ARG A 129 0.53 1.47 -20.63
CA ARG A 129 -0.05 1.92 -21.90
C ARG A 129 -0.63 3.32 -21.70
N HIS A 130 -0.43 4.22 -22.65
CA HIS A 130 -1.15 5.49 -22.66
C HIS A 130 -2.62 5.24 -22.98
N LEU A 131 -3.53 5.88 -22.24
CA LEU A 131 -4.93 6.01 -22.65
C LEU A 131 -4.96 7.00 -23.82
N GLY A 132 -5.34 6.51 -25.00
CA GLY A 132 -5.50 7.34 -26.20
C GLY A 132 -6.76 8.20 -26.20
#